data_AF-A0A430Q3F4-F1
#
_entry.id   AF-A0A430Q3F4-F1
#
_cell.length_a   1.000
_cell.length_b   1.000
_cell.length_c   1.000
_cell.angle_alpha   90.00
_cell.angle_beta   90.00
_cell.angle_gamma   90.00
#
_symmetry.space_group_name_H-M   'P 1'
#
loop_
_entity.id
_entity.type
_entity.pdbx_description
1 polymer ?
#
loop_
_entity_poly.entity_id
_entity_poly.type
_entity_poly.pdbx_seq_one_letter_code
_entity_poly.pdbx_strand_id
1 'polypeptide(L)'
;MELSYFIQYLITLIVYIKLIYSTTELNQQQNQHHHHHHQQQQQLDRLATFSLKFLEFHNHAHRRIDGSCCGRPKQSLSSLITTIKIETEICKAECALEFRICIEPYTVINILSNNTKIYNGPCMYGEVYTGHWGNTDITYGLLEASVHSIGIIHPWPVS
;
A
#
# COMPACT_ATOMS: atom_id res chain seq x y z
N MET A 1 -38.53 50.38 -20.01
CA MET A 1 -38.62 49.01 -20.56
C MET A 1 -37.46 48.13 -20.11
N GLU A 2 -36.25 48.66 -19.92
CA GLU A 2 -35.04 47.87 -19.65
C GLU A 2 -34.91 47.30 -18.22
N LEU A 3 -35.42 48.00 -17.20
CA LEU A 3 -35.32 47.55 -15.80
C LEU A 3 -36.08 46.24 -15.54
N SER A 4 -37.19 46.01 -16.25
CA SER A 4 -38.00 44.79 -16.13
C SER A 4 -37.26 43.56 -16.65
N TYR A 5 -36.55 43.68 -17.77
CA TYR A 5 -35.75 42.60 -18.34
C TYR A 5 -34.56 42.24 -17.44
N PHE A 6 -33.94 43.23 -16.80
CA PHE A 6 -32.85 43.00 -15.88
C PHE A 6 -33.28 42.21 -14.63
N ILE A 7 -34.45 42.57 -14.06
CA ILE A 7 -35.02 41.86 -12.91
C ILE A 7 -35.41 40.41 -13.29
N GLN A 8 -36.03 40.22 -14.46
CA GLN A 8 -36.39 38.89 -14.96
C GLN A 8 -35.15 37.99 -15.14
N TYR A 9 -34.05 38.55 -15.67
CA TYR A 9 -32.80 37.83 -15.86
C TYR A 9 -32.16 37.42 -14.53
N LEU A 10 -32.13 38.32 -13.55
CA LEU A 10 -31.62 38.05 -12.20
C LEU A 10 -32.39 36.92 -11.51
N ILE A 11 -33.72 36.93 -11.58
CA ILE A 11 -34.55 35.87 -10.99
C ILE A 11 -34.25 34.52 -11.66
N THR A 12 -34.16 34.50 -12.99
CA THR A 12 -33.86 33.28 -13.75
C THR A 12 -32.49 32.72 -13.39
N LEU A 13 -31.48 33.58 -13.26
CA LEU A 13 -30.13 33.18 -12.86
C LEU A 13 -30.09 32.60 -11.44
N ILE A 14 -30.78 33.21 -10.48
CA ILE A 14 -30.84 32.72 -9.10
C ILE A 14 -31.52 31.35 -9.02
N VAL A 15 -32.62 31.15 -9.76
CA VAL A 15 -33.30 29.85 -9.82
C VAL A 15 -32.39 28.78 -10.43
N TYR A 16 -31.67 29.11 -11.52
CA TYR A 16 -30.76 28.17 -12.17
C TYR A 16 -29.59 27.76 -11.26
N ILE A 17 -28.98 28.72 -10.55
CA ILE A 17 -27.91 28.43 -9.58
C ILE A 17 -28.42 27.51 -8.46
N LYS A 18 -29.61 27.79 -7.90
CA LYS A 18 -30.20 26.91 -6.87
C LYS A 18 -30.46 25.50 -7.39
N LEU A 19 -30.92 25.37 -8.63
CA LEU A 19 -31.19 24.06 -9.23
C LEU A 19 -29.91 23.24 -9.45
N ILE A 20 -28.82 23.89 -9.87
CA ILE A 20 -27.51 23.25 -10.00
C ILE A 20 -27.01 22.79 -8.63
N TYR A 21 -27.05 23.64 -7.61
CA TYR A 21 -26.58 23.27 -6.27
C TYR A 21 -27.35 22.06 -5.69
N SER A 22 -28.68 22.05 -5.81
CA SER A 22 -29.50 20.92 -5.33
C SER A 22 -29.20 19.61 -6.08
N THR A 23 -28.92 19.67 -7.38
CA THR A 23 -28.58 18.47 -8.16
C THR A 23 -27.16 17.97 -7.89
N THR A 24 -26.22 18.87 -7.56
CA THR A 24 -24.87 18.47 -7.14
C THR A 24 -24.85 17.80 -5.76
N GLU A 25 -25.65 18.26 -4.79
CA GLU A 25 -25.74 17.61 -3.48
C GLU A 25 -26.39 16.23 -3.55
N LEU A 26 -27.43 16.07 -4.38
CA LEU A 26 -28.09 14.77 -4.57
C LEU A 26 -27.15 13.74 -5.23
N ASN A 27 -26.35 14.16 -6.23
CA ASN A 27 -25.34 13.31 -6.85
C ASN A 27 -24.19 12.95 -5.90
N GLN A 28 -23.82 13.84 -4.96
CA GLN A 28 -22.82 13.53 -3.93
C GLN A 28 -23.36 12.50 -2.91
N GLN A 29 -24.63 12.64 -2.47
CA GLN A 29 -25.25 11.66 -1.57
C GLN A 29 -25.42 10.27 -2.23
N GLN A 30 -25.79 10.22 -3.51
CA GLN A 30 -25.97 8.95 -4.21
C GLN A 30 -24.64 8.22 -4.49
N ASN A 31 -23.56 8.95 -4.78
CA ASN A 31 -22.22 8.35 -4.91
C ASN A 31 -21.61 7.91 -3.56
N GLN A 32 -21.93 8.59 -2.45
CA GLN A 32 -21.54 8.12 -1.12
C GLN A 32 -22.27 6.84 -0.70
N HIS A 33 -23.57 6.71 -1.02
CA HIS A 33 -24.34 5.50 -0.72
C HIS A 33 -23.91 4.28 -1.56
N HIS A 34 -23.49 4.47 -2.81
CA HIS A 34 -22.99 3.35 -3.63
C HIS A 34 -21.57 2.89 -3.25
N HIS A 35 -20.71 3.78 -2.77
CA HIS A 35 -19.41 3.35 -2.23
C HIS A 35 -19.50 2.71 -0.84
N HIS A 36 -20.52 3.03 -0.03
CA HIS A 36 -20.67 2.42 1.29
C HIS A 36 -21.17 0.97 1.26
N HIS A 37 -21.96 0.57 0.26
CA HIS A 37 -22.50 -0.80 0.23
C HIS A 37 -21.47 -1.88 -0.11
N HIS A 38 -20.37 -1.55 -0.80
CA HIS A 38 -19.31 -2.52 -1.08
C HIS A 38 -18.24 -2.64 0.01
N GLN A 39 -18.23 -1.77 1.03
CA GLN A 39 -17.31 -1.88 2.17
C GLN A 39 -17.93 -2.53 3.42
N GLN A 40 -19.25 -2.71 3.49
CA GLN A 40 -19.92 -3.23 4.69
C GLN A 40 -19.94 -4.76 4.83
N GLN A 41 -19.41 -5.53 3.86
CA GLN A 41 -19.67 -6.97 3.85
C GLN A 41 -18.73 -7.86 4.67
N GLN A 42 -17.78 -7.32 5.44
CA GLN A 42 -17.02 -8.08 6.45
C GLN A 42 -16.57 -7.20 7.64
N GLN A 43 -17.50 -6.52 8.32
CA GLN A 43 -17.23 -6.09 9.70
C GLN A 43 -17.51 -7.27 10.64
N LEU A 44 -16.66 -8.31 10.55
CA LEU A 44 -16.46 -9.17 11.71
C LEU A 44 -15.99 -8.23 12.83
N ASP A 45 -16.62 -8.26 14.01
CA ASP A 45 -16.33 -7.32 15.10
C ASP A 45 -14.82 -7.25 15.36
N ARG A 46 -14.19 -6.18 14.85
CA ARG A 46 -12.75 -5.99 14.98
C ARG A 46 -12.48 -5.65 16.43
N LEU A 47 -11.76 -6.52 17.12
CA LEU A 47 -11.41 -6.36 18.53
C LEU A 47 -10.19 -5.44 18.72
N ALA A 48 -9.30 -5.35 17.72
CA ALA A 48 -8.16 -4.46 17.74
C ALA A 48 -7.72 -4.06 16.33
N THR A 49 -6.82 -3.08 16.23
CA THR A 49 -6.12 -2.71 15.00
C THR A 49 -4.62 -2.63 15.28
N PHE A 50 -3.83 -3.32 14.48
CA PHE A 50 -2.38 -3.17 14.48
C PHE A 50 -1.99 -2.24 13.34
N SER A 51 -1.27 -1.16 13.65
CA SER A 51 -0.84 -0.17 12.65
C SER A 51 0.67 0.01 12.70
N LEU A 52 1.28 0.14 11.54
CA LEU A 52 2.72 0.36 11.39
C LEU A 52 3.04 1.33 10.25
N LYS A 53 4.20 1.96 10.36
CA LYS A 53 4.81 2.77 9.30
C LYS A 53 6.23 2.27 9.07
N PHE A 54 6.58 2.04 7.81
CA PHE A 54 7.97 1.92 7.42
C PHE A 54 8.53 3.32 7.18
N LEU A 55 9.65 3.63 7.81
CA LEU A 55 10.31 4.93 7.66
C LEU A 55 11.53 4.84 6.75
N GLU A 56 12.28 3.76 6.83
CA GLU A 56 13.51 3.60 6.06
C GLU A 56 13.76 2.14 5.71
N PHE A 57 14.37 1.92 4.55
CA PHE A 57 14.90 0.63 4.16
C PHE A 57 16.12 0.82 3.28
N HIS A 58 17.20 0.13 3.63
CA HIS A 58 18.46 0.17 2.91
C HIS A 58 18.88 -1.22 2.43
N ASN A 59 19.12 -1.34 1.13
CA ASN A 59 19.73 -2.47 0.46
C ASN A 59 20.87 -1.96 -0.44
N HIS A 60 21.94 -1.49 0.19
CA HIS A 60 23.13 -0.95 -0.49
C HIS A 60 23.78 -1.92 -1.48
N ALA A 61 23.52 -3.22 -1.36
CA ALA A 61 24.01 -4.23 -2.29
C ALA A 61 23.14 -4.38 -3.54
N HIS A 62 21.91 -3.83 -3.54
CA HIS A 62 20.92 -3.96 -4.61
C HIS A 62 20.67 -5.44 -4.99
N ARG A 63 20.67 -6.32 -3.97
CA ARG A 63 20.54 -7.78 -4.13
C ARG A 63 19.26 -8.33 -3.54
N ARG A 64 18.81 -9.43 -4.12
CA ARG A 64 17.74 -10.29 -3.59
C ARG A 64 18.32 -11.29 -2.60
N ILE A 65 17.43 -11.96 -1.85
CA ILE A 65 17.80 -12.99 -0.87
C ILE A 65 18.57 -14.18 -1.49
N ASP A 66 18.37 -14.45 -2.79
CA ASP A 66 19.11 -15.48 -3.54
C ASP A 66 20.48 -15.00 -4.06
N GLY A 67 20.89 -13.78 -3.70
CA GLY A 67 22.14 -13.16 -4.11
C GLY A 67 22.11 -12.49 -5.49
N SER A 68 21.05 -12.66 -6.28
CA SER A 68 20.93 -12.03 -7.60
C SER A 68 20.71 -10.52 -7.51
N CYS A 69 21.14 -9.77 -8.53
CA CYS A 69 20.87 -8.34 -8.61
C CYS A 69 19.39 -8.06 -8.88
N CYS A 70 18.89 -6.95 -8.35
CA CYS A 70 17.60 -6.38 -8.76
C CYS A 70 17.60 -6.00 -10.25
N GLY A 71 16.40 -5.86 -10.84
CA GLY A 71 16.23 -5.55 -12.27
C GLY A 71 16.62 -6.66 -13.26
N ARG A 72 17.31 -7.73 -12.82
CA ARG A 72 17.59 -8.89 -13.68
C ARG A 72 16.47 -9.92 -13.64
N PRO A 73 16.08 -10.49 -14.81
CA PRO A 73 15.22 -11.66 -14.86
C PRO A 73 15.87 -12.82 -14.12
N LYS A 74 15.11 -13.57 -13.31
CA LYS A 74 15.60 -14.77 -12.59
C LYS A 74 16.24 -15.83 -13.51
N GLN A 75 15.99 -15.77 -14.82
CA GLN A 75 16.45 -16.75 -15.82
C GLN A 75 17.71 -16.33 -16.59
N SER A 76 18.36 -15.19 -16.30
CA SER A 76 19.63 -14.85 -16.95
C SER A 76 20.84 -15.58 -16.33
N LEU A 77 20.71 -16.88 -16.14
CA LEU A 77 21.82 -17.83 -16.06
C LEU A 77 21.97 -18.45 -17.45
N SER A 78 22.23 -17.62 -18.46
CA SER A 78 22.56 -18.11 -19.79
C SER A 78 23.85 -17.46 -20.27
N SER A 79 24.90 -18.28 -20.17
CA SER A 79 25.95 -18.47 -21.17
C SER A 79 26.80 -17.26 -21.55
N LEU A 80 27.86 -17.02 -20.78
CA LEU A 80 29.19 -16.91 -21.39
C LEU A 80 30.24 -17.38 -20.37
N ILE A 81 30.60 -18.66 -20.51
CA ILE A 81 31.88 -19.18 -20.05
C ILE A 81 32.95 -18.38 -20.78
N THR A 82 33.47 -17.35 -20.12
CA THR A 82 34.73 -16.72 -20.50
C THR A 82 35.50 -16.49 -19.22
N THR A 83 36.30 -17.50 -18.89
CA THR A 83 37.62 -17.43 -18.30
C THR A 83 38.03 -16.05 -17.77
N ILE A 84 38.15 -15.95 -16.44
CA ILE A 84 38.89 -14.92 -15.69
C ILE A 84 38.26 -13.52 -15.73
N LYS A 85 37.28 -13.30 -14.85
CA LYS A 85 37.24 -12.14 -13.94
C LYS A 85 36.10 -12.37 -12.94
N ILE A 86 36.46 -12.74 -11.71
CA ILE A 86 35.64 -12.47 -10.53
C ILE A 86 35.72 -10.94 -10.32
N GLU A 87 35.26 -10.17 -11.30
CA GLU A 87 34.88 -8.80 -11.04
C GLU A 87 33.56 -8.94 -10.28
N THR A 88 33.60 -8.61 -8.99
CA THR A 88 32.42 -8.45 -8.15
C THR A 88 31.34 -7.74 -8.94
N GLU A 89 30.34 -8.47 -9.42
CA GLU A 89 29.31 -7.91 -10.27
C GLU A 89 28.58 -6.82 -9.46
N ILE A 90 28.81 -5.56 -9.81
CA ILE A 90 28.21 -4.43 -9.11
C ILE A 90 26.76 -4.33 -9.57
N CYS A 91 25.83 -4.60 -8.67
CA CYS A 91 24.40 -4.42 -8.94
C CYS A 91 24.10 -2.92 -9.05
N LYS A 92 23.61 -2.49 -10.22
CA LYS A 92 23.34 -1.06 -10.50
C LYS A 92 21.85 -0.70 -10.46
N ALA A 93 20.98 -1.66 -10.69
CA ALA A 93 19.54 -1.40 -10.77
C ALA A 93 18.92 -1.29 -9.37
N GLU A 94 18.03 -0.32 -9.18
CA GLU A 94 17.23 -0.22 -7.96
C GLU A 94 16.25 -1.39 -7.87
N CYS A 95 16.02 -1.87 -6.65
CA CYS A 95 14.91 -2.76 -6.33
C CYS A 95 13.66 -1.92 -6.09
N ALA A 96 12.57 -2.25 -6.78
CA ALA A 96 11.24 -1.83 -6.36
C ALA A 96 10.84 -2.62 -5.11
N LEU A 97 10.51 -1.92 -4.04
CA LEU A 97 10.24 -2.47 -2.72
C LEU A 97 8.73 -2.59 -2.50
N GLU A 98 8.36 -3.71 -1.90
CA GLU A 98 7.05 -4.01 -1.36
C GLU A 98 7.26 -4.85 -0.10
N PHE A 99 6.51 -4.55 0.96
CA PHE A 99 6.53 -5.32 2.20
C PHE A 99 5.26 -6.12 2.35
N ARG A 100 5.42 -7.38 2.75
CA ARG A 100 4.35 -8.21 3.30
C ARG A 100 4.49 -8.21 4.81
N ILE A 101 3.44 -7.77 5.50
CA ILE A 101 3.35 -7.85 6.96
C ILE A 101 2.44 -9.03 7.29
N CYS A 102 2.91 -9.89 8.17
CA CYS A 102 2.20 -11.07 8.66
C CYS A 102 2.29 -11.05 10.19
N ILE A 103 1.15 -11.04 10.88
CA ILE A 103 1.10 -11.04 12.35
C ILE A 103 0.67 -12.41 12.84
N GLU A 104 1.47 -12.98 13.74
CA GLU A 104 1.22 -14.27 14.36
C GLU A 104 1.46 -14.24 15.87
N PRO A 105 0.87 -15.18 16.61
CA PRO A 105 1.16 -15.37 18.02
C PRO A 105 2.66 -15.55 18.24
N TYR A 106 3.16 -14.90 19.28
CA TYR A 106 4.50 -15.17 19.74
C TYR A 106 4.67 -16.67 20.02
N THR A 107 5.63 -17.26 19.33
CA THR A 107 5.98 -18.66 19.48
C THR A 107 7.49 -18.74 19.52
N VAL A 108 8.02 -19.66 20.33
CA VAL A 108 9.46 -19.96 20.37
C VAL A 108 9.80 -20.78 19.13
N ILE A 109 9.63 -20.19 17.95
CA ILE A 109 10.00 -20.85 16.69
C ILE A 109 11.52 -20.75 16.58
N ASN A 110 12.16 -21.92 16.49
CA ASN A 110 13.52 -22.05 15.94
C ASN A 110 13.47 -21.66 14.46
N ILE A 111 13.37 -20.37 14.16
CA ILE A 111 13.70 -19.87 12.83
C ILE A 111 15.20 -20.11 12.71
N LEU A 112 15.57 -21.29 12.18
CA LEU A 112 16.96 -21.63 11.90
C LEU A 112 17.55 -20.43 11.16
N SER A 113 18.50 -19.73 11.79
CA SER A 113 19.06 -18.47 11.29
C SER A 113 19.75 -18.58 9.92
N ASN A 114 19.82 -19.79 9.35
CA ASN A 114 20.37 -20.13 8.04
C ASN A 114 19.33 -20.55 7.00
N ASN A 115 18.02 -20.54 7.32
CA ASN A 115 17.00 -20.88 6.34
C ASN A 115 16.62 -19.63 5.55
N THR A 116 17.07 -19.53 4.30
CA THR A 116 16.71 -18.45 3.36
C THR A 116 15.26 -18.52 2.88
N LYS A 117 14.46 -19.45 3.42
CA LYS A 117 13.04 -19.58 3.10
C LYS A 117 12.25 -18.45 3.75
N ILE A 118 11.58 -17.67 2.91
CA ILE A 118 10.61 -16.65 3.31
C ILE A 118 9.50 -17.33 4.10
N TYR A 119 9.16 -16.76 5.26
CA TYR A 119 8.07 -17.24 6.09
C TYR A 119 6.72 -16.97 5.39
N ASN A 120 5.99 -18.04 5.10
CA ASN A 120 4.70 -17.99 4.41
C ASN A 120 3.52 -18.27 5.34
N GLY A 121 3.70 -18.14 6.66
CA GLY A 121 2.77 -18.62 7.69
C GLY A 121 1.31 -18.20 7.55
N PRO A 122 0.43 -18.81 8.39
CA PRO A 122 -1.00 -18.54 8.36
C PRO A 122 -1.40 -17.10 8.68
N CYS A 123 -0.51 -16.28 9.26
CA CYS A 123 -0.78 -14.89 9.63
C CYS A 123 -2.06 -14.76 10.45
N MET A 124 -2.13 -15.49 11.57
CA MET A 124 -3.35 -15.69 12.37
C MET A 124 -4.06 -14.40 12.80
N TYR A 125 -3.32 -13.30 13.01
CA TYR A 125 -3.89 -12.00 13.34
C TYR A 125 -4.12 -11.10 12.11
N GLY A 126 -3.70 -11.56 10.93
CA GLY A 126 -3.92 -10.95 9.63
C GLY A 126 -2.61 -10.69 8.88
N GLU A 127 -2.76 -10.43 7.58
CA GLU A 127 -1.69 -9.99 6.71
C GLU A 127 -2.10 -8.77 5.88
N VAL A 128 -1.11 -7.97 5.49
CA VAL A 128 -1.30 -6.87 4.55
C VAL A 128 -0.05 -6.69 3.70
N TYR A 129 -0.25 -6.25 2.46
CA TYR A 129 0.82 -5.90 1.53
C TYR A 129 0.82 -4.39 1.35
N THR A 130 2.00 -3.79 1.29
CA THR A 130 2.13 -2.34 1.05
C THR A 130 1.83 -1.95 -0.39
N GLY A 131 1.85 -2.92 -1.32
CA GLY A 131 2.10 -2.65 -2.73
C GLY A 131 3.48 -2.03 -2.93
N HIS A 132 3.68 -1.33 -4.04
CA HIS A 132 4.92 -0.58 -4.26
C HIS A 132 5.06 0.51 -3.20
N TRP A 133 6.01 0.31 -2.29
CA TRP A 133 6.29 1.24 -1.20
C TRP A 133 7.35 2.28 -1.60
N GLY A 134 8.36 1.88 -2.37
CA GLY A 134 9.44 2.76 -2.81
C GLY A 134 10.55 2.01 -3.54
N ASN A 135 11.65 2.68 -3.84
CA ASN A 135 12.84 2.06 -4.43
C ASN A 135 13.95 1.86 -3.37
N THR A 136 15.02 1.18 -3.75
CA THR A 136 16.16 0.88 -2.87
C THR A 136 16.74 2.12 -2.20
N ASP A 137 17.16 1.98 -0.95
CA ASP A 137 17.83 3.01 -0.15
C ASP A 137 16.98 4.29 0.05
N ILE A 138 15.73 4.10 0.44
CA ILE A 138 14.77 5.20 0.63
C ILE A 138 14.44 5.42 2.11
N THR A 139 14.22 6.69 2.44
CA THR A 139 13.80 7.17 3.77
C THR A 139 12.62 8.15 3.59
N TYR A 140 11.58 7.98 4.39
CA TYR A 140 10.41 8.83 4.47
C TYR A 140 10.35 9.56 5.81
N GLY A 141 9.85 10.79 5.79
CA GLY A 141 9.45 11.48 7.01
C GLY A 141 8.25 10.79 7.69
N LEU A 142 8.10 10.97 9.00
CA LEU A 142 7.01 10.37 9.78
C LEU A 142 5.61 10.71 9.22
N LEU A 143 5.43 11.91 8.66
CA LEU A 143 4.16 12.34 8.09
C LEU A 143 3.94 11.85 6.65
N GLU A 144 5.01 11.60 5.91
CA GLU A 144 4.99 11.12 4.52
C GLU A 144 4.77 9.61 4.45
N ALA A 145 5.32 8.89 5.43
CA ALA A 145 5.20 7.45 5.50
C ALA A 145 3.73 7.02 5.66
N SER A 146 3.30 6.14 4.75
CA SER A 146 1.97 5.54 4.74
C SER A 146 1.75 4.65 5.97
N VAL A 147 0.53 4.68 6.52
CA VAL A 147 0.10 3.77 7.59
C VAL A 147 -0.44 2.48 6.95
N HIS A 148 0.07 1.35 7.39
CA HIS A 148 -0.48 0.03 7.07
C HIS A 148 -1.19 -0.53 8.30
N SER A 149 -2.44 -0.94 8.14
CA SER A 149 -3.29 -1.38 9.25
C SER A 149 -3.86 -2.77 9.00
N ILE A 150 -3.81 -3.62 10.02
CA ILE A 150 -4.42 -4.95 10.05
C ILE A 150 -5.52 -4.92 11.10
N GLY A 151 -6.75 -5.24 10.67
CA GLY A 151 -7.88 -5.41 11.57
C GLY A 151 -7.83 -6.78 12.23
N ILE A 152 -7.79 -6.81 13.56
CA ILE A 152 -7.68 -8.04 14.34
C ILE A 152 -9.05 -8.41 14.88
N ILE A 153 -9.46 -9.65 14.61
CA ILE A 153 -10.77 -10.22 14.98
C ILE A 153 -10.69 -11.18 16.17
N HIS A 154 -9.48 -11.53 16.59
CA HIS A 154 -9.20 -12.39 17.75
C HIS A 154 -8.84 -11.53 18.97
N PRO A 155 -9.10 -12.00 20.20
CA PRO A 155 -8.60 -11.33 21.40
C PRO A 155 -7.08 -11.16 21.32
N TRP A 156 -6.58 -9.98 21.68
CA TRP A 156 -5.16 -9.68 21.61
C TRP A 156 -4.41 -10.39 22.74
N PRO A 157 -3.42 -11.26 22.43
CA PRO A 157 -2.70 -12.05 23.43
C PRO A 157 -1.66 -11.23 24.21
N VAL A 158 -1.42 -9.96 23.84
CA VAL A 158 -0.33 -9.11 24.35
C VAL A 158 1.06 -9.51 23.82
N SER A 159 1.21 -10.70 23.23
CA SER A 159 2.46 -11.21 22.62
C SER A 159 2.26 -11.88 21.27
#